data_AF-A0AAU3SDA1-F1
#
_entry.id   AF-A0AAU3SDA1-F1
#
_cell.length_a   1.000
_cell.length_b   1.000
_cell.length_c   1.000
_cell.angle_alpha   90.00
_cell.angle_beta   90.00
_cell.angle_gamma   90.00
#
_symmetry.space_group_name_H-M   'P 1'
#
loop_
_entity.id
_entity.type
_entity.pdbx_description
1 polymer ?
#
loop_
_entity_poly.entity_id
_entity_poly.type
_entity_poly.pdbx_seq_one_letter_code
_entity_poly.pdbx_strand_id
1 'polypeptide(L)'
;MLLESRDPALPAAVLARLLTLAGSALAEESFSRVPEPGPWLPEQLIATAPHWIGALGNVTEDLVPIRLAALPGPWRLGVSFPQQTDLTATLDVRHGTWQISPAE
;
A
#
# COMPACT_ATOMS: atom_id res chain seq x y z
N MET A 1 15.77 23.31 -12.50
CA MET A 1 16.11 21.88 -12.62
C MET A 1 14.85 21.16 -13.08
N LEU A 2 14.91 20.39 -14.16
CA LEU A 2 13.76 19.67 -14.73
C LEU A 2 14.05 18.17 -14.69
N LEU A 3 13.09 17.37 -14.22
CA LEU A 3 13.14 15.91 -14.13
C LEU A 3 11.89 15.35 -14.80
N GLU A 4 12.06 14.52 -15.83
CA GLU A 4 10.99 13.81 -16.55
C GLU A 4 11.31 12.31 -16.50
N SER A 5 10.31 11.48 -16.19
CA SER A 5 10.38 10.02 -16.41
C SER A 5 9.35 9.61 -17.44
N ARG A 6 9.77 8.74 -18.37
CA ARG A 6 8.90 8.12 -19.39
C ARG A 6 8.70 6.63 -19.15
N ASP A 7 9.21 6.11 -18.04
CA ASP A 7 9.03 4.71 -17.69
C ASP A 7 7.59 4.48 -17.22
N PRO A 8 6.77 3.71 -17.97
CA PRO A 8 5.39 3.44 -17.58
C PRO A 8 5.28 2.58 -16.31
N ALA A 9 6.34 1.89 -15.90
CA ALA A 9 6.36 1.10 -14.68
C ALA A 9 6.62 1.94 -13.41
N LEU A 10 7.06 3.20 -13.55
CA LEU A 10 7.43 4.04 -12.42
C LEU A 10 6.30 4.21 -11.40
N PRO A 11 5.03 4.49 -11.77
CA PRO A 11 3.95 4.63 -10.80
C PRO A 11 3.75 3.37 -9.95
N ALA A 12 3.77 2.19 -10.59
CA ALA A 12 3.63 0.91 -9.91
C ALA A 12 4.81 0.65 -8.95
N ALA A 13 6.04 0.91 -9.39
CA ALA A 13 7.24 0.75 -8.56
C ALA A 13 7.23 1.70 -7.35
N VAL A 14 6.80 2.96 -7.52
CA VAL A 14 6.68 3.92 -6.41
C VAL A 14 5.64 3.47 -5.41
N LEU A 15 4.47 3.00 -5.86
CA LEU A 15 3.43 2.47 -4.97
C LEU A 15 3.89 1.19 -4.25
N ALA A 16 4.57 0.26 -4.94
CA ALA A 16 5.16 -0.92 -4.32
C ALA A 16 6.11 -0.54 -3.18
N ARG A 17 6.94 0.47 -3.41
CA ARG A 17 7.88 0.98 -2.41
C ARG A 17 7.16 1.60 -1.21
N LEU A 18 6.12 2.39 -1.45
CA LEU A 18 5.32 3.00 -0.38
C LEU A 18 4.62 1.93 0.49
N LEU A 19 4.08 0.89 -0.12
CA LEU A 19 3.49 -0.25 0.59
C LEU A 19 4.53 -1.00 1.41
N THR A 20 5.71 -1.24 0.84
CA THR A 20 6.84 -1.86 1.55
C THR A 20 7.25 -1.03 2.76
N LEU A 21 7.34 0.29 2.61
CA LEU A 21 7.64 1.21 3.71
C LEU A 21 6.57 1.17 4.80
N ALA A 22 5.29 1.18 4.42
CA ALA A 22 4.18 1.07 5.36
C ALA A 22 4.19 -0.27 6.11
N GLY A 23 4.46 -1.38 5.41
CA GLY A 23 4.63 -2.70 6.01
C GLY A 23 5.84 -2.78 6.95
N SER A 24 6.92 -2.07 6.62
CA SER A 24 8.15 -2.04 7.42
C SER A 24 8.07 -1.15 8.66
N ALA A 25 7.20 -0.15 8.69
CA ALA A 25 7.11 0.83 9.77
C ALA A 25 6.78 0.23 11.15
N LEU A 26 6.36 -1.04 11.19
CA LEU A 26 6.02 -1.79 12.39
C LEU A 26 6.93 -2.99 12.65
N ALA A 27 7.77 -3.36 11.69
CA ALA A 27 8.77 -4.41 11.86
C ALA A 27 10.00 -3.80 12.53
N GLU A 28 9.94 -3.60 13.84
CA GLU A 28 10.92 -2.85 14.66
C GLU A 28 12.39 -3.26 14.50
N GLU A 29 12.72 -4.36 13.81
CA GLU A 29 14.10 -4.84 13.72
C GLU A 29 14.71 -5.01 12.32
N SER A 30 13.99 -4.88 11.19
CA SER A 30 14.66 -5.03 9.87
C SER A 30 13.85 -4.49 8.69
N PHE A 31 14.03 -3.21 8.34
CA PHE A 31 13.58 -2.65 7.04
C PHE A 31 14.04 -3.49 5.83
N SER A 32 15.13 -4.24 5.97
CA SER A 32 15.74 -5.11 4.96
C SER A 32 15.02 -6.43 4.73
N ARG A 33 13.94 -6.76 5.46
CA ARG A 33 13.22 -8.03 5.36
C ARG A 33 11.81 -7.97 4.78
N VAL A 34 11.25 -6.77 4.54
CA VAL A 34 9.94 -6.66 3.90
C VAL A 34 10.12 -6.69 2.39
N PRO A 35 9.65 -7.74 1.69
CA PRO A 35 9.74 -7.80 0.24
C PRO A 35 8.76 -6.82 -0.38
N GLU A 36 9.11 -6.28 -1.54
CA GLU A 36 8.18 -5.46 -2.29
C GLU A 36 7.04 -6.32 -2.85
N PRO A 37 5.80 -5.82 -2.87
CA PRO A 37 4.74 -6.52 -3.57
C PRO A 37 5.09 -6.64 -5.05
N GLY A 38 4.73 -7.76 -5.66
CA GLY A 38 4.83 -7.90 -7.11
C GLY A 38 4.02 -6.81 -7.83
N PRO A 39 4.36 -6.50 -9.10
CA PRO A 39 3.75 -5.38 -9.84
C PRO A 39 2.22 -5.47 -9.95
N TRP A 40 1.68 -6.69 -9.86
CA TRP A 40 0.25 -6.98 -9.88
C TRP A 40 -0.56 -6.17 -8.84
N LEU A 41 -0.02 -5.94 -7.64
CA LEU A 41 -0.77 -5.26 -6.56
C LEU A 41 -0.85 -3.74 -6.82
N PRO A 42 0.28 -3.02 -7.01
CA PRO A 42 0.22 -1.62 -7.43
C PRO A 42 -0.57 -1.38 -8.72
N GLU A 43 -0.42 -2.25 -9.72
CA GLU A 43 -1.17 -2.15 -10.98
C GLU A 43 -2.68 -2.29 -10.75
N GLN A 44 -3.10 -3.23 -9.91
CA GLN A 44 -4.51 -3.38 -9.54
C GLN A 44 -5.05 -2.12 -8.85
N LEU A 45 -4.29 -1.50 -7.93
CA LEU A 45 -4.69 -0.25 -7.29
C LEU A 45 -4.84 0.89 -8.30
N ILE A 46 -3.84 1.09 -9.17
CA ILE A 46 -3.86 2.12 -10.22
C ILE A 46 -5.04 1.91 -11.17
N ALA A 47 -5.32 0.67 -11.56
CA ALA A 47 -6.41 0.34 -12.46
C ALA A 47 -7.80 0.54 -11.82
N THR A 48 -7.90 0.35 -10.49
CA THR A 48 -9.17 0.41 -9.77
C THR A 48 -9.61 1.85 -9.50
N ALA A 49 -8.70 2.73 -9.05
CA ALA A 49 -9.04 4.12 -8.78
C ALA A 49 -7.82 5.06 -8.90
N PRO A 50 -8.03 6.33 -9.31
CA PRO A 50 -6.95 7.31 -9.47
C PRO A 50 -6.43 7.85 -8.14
N HIS A 51 -7.21 7.75 -7.06
CA HIS A 51 -6.86 8.27 -5.74
C HIS A 51 -7.14 7.22 -4.67
N TRP A 52 -6.11 6.98 -3.87
CA TRP A 52 -6.15 6.03 -2.76
C TRP A 52 -5.64 6.69 -1.50
N ILE A 53 -6.17 6.24 -0.37
CA ILE A 53 -5.57 6.47 0.92
C ILE A 53 -5.48 5.16 1.70
N GLY A 54 -4.37 4.98 2.42
CA GLY A 54 -4.09 3.79 3.22
C GLY A 54 -3.92 4.12 4.70
N ALA A 55 -4.43 3.25 5.57
CA ALA A 55 -4.16 3.26 7.00
C ALA A 55 -3.85 1.84 7.47
N LEU A 56 -2.98 1.74 8.47
CA LEU A 56 -2.66 0.47 9.10
C LEU A 56 -3.90 -0.08 9.82
N GLY A 57 -4.11 -1.38 9.64
CA GLY A 57 -5.16 -2.14 10.30
C GLY A 57 -4.74 -2.59 11.70
N ASN A 58 -5.44 -3.60 12.23
CA ASN A 58 -5.00 -4.26 13.46
C ASN A 58 -3.82 -5.17 13.16
N VAL A 59 -2.63 -4.74 13.60
CA VAL A 59 -1.37 -5.43 13.30
C VAL A 59 -1.16 -6.56 14.29
N THR A 60 -0.69 -7.69 13.78
CA THR A 60 -0.22 -8.81 14.59
C THR A 60 1.27 -9.06 14.34
N GLU A 61 1.89 -9.97 15.08
CA GLU A 61 3.29 -10.37 14.86
C GLU A 61 3.54 -10.87 13.43
N ASP A 62 2.52 -11.47 12.81
CA ASP A 62 2.66 -12.16 11.53
C ASP A 62 2.02 -11.41 10.36
N LEU A 63 1.04 -10.53 10.64
CA LEU A 63 0.24 -9.89 9.61
C LEU A 63 0.23 -8.37 9.81
N VAL A 64 0.60 -7.66 8.74
CA VAL A 64 0.49 -6.20 8.67
C VAL A 64 -0.58 -5.86 7.62
N PRO A 65 -1.84 -5.70 8.03
CA PRO A 65 -2.90 -5.25 7.13
C PRO A 65 -2.80 -3.74 6.89
N ILE A 66 -2.97 -3.34 5.64
CA ILE A 66 -3.12 -1.95 5.19
C ILE A 66 -4.52 -1.84 4.58
N ARG A 67 -5.41 -1.13 5.26
CA ARG A 67 -6.75 -0.81 4.76
C ARG A 67 -6.64 0.32 3.76
N LEU A 68 -7.19 0.11 2.57
CA LEU A 68 -7.13 1.03 1.45
C LEU A 68 -8.54 1.47 1.06
N ALA A 69 -8.72 2.79 0.94
CA ALA A 69 -9.96 3.40 0.49
C ALA A 69 -9.73 4.15 -0.83
N ALA A 70 -10.55 3.85 -1.82
CA ALA A 70 -10.63 4.57 -3.08
C ALA A 70 -11.38 5.89 -2.85
N LEU A 71 -10.89 6.95 -3.48
CA LEU A 71 -11.44 8.28 -3.29
C LEU A 71 -11.83 8.92 -4.63
N PRO A 72 -12.88 9.75 -4.64
CA PRO A 72 -13.25 10.53 -5.83
C PRO A 72 -12.25 11.66 -6.14
N GLY A 73 -11.31 11.95 -5.23
CA GLY A 73 -10.32 13.01 -5.36
C GLY A 73 -9.14 12.84 -4.37
N PRO A 74 -8.08 13.66 -4.49
CA PRO A 74 -6.95 13.61 -3.57
C PRO A 74 -7.36 13.88 -2.13
N TRP A 75 -6.93 13.02 -1.21
CA TRP A 75 -7.12 13.25 0.22
C TRP A 75 -6.20 14.38 0.72
N ARG A 76 -6.61 15.04 1.80
CA ARG A 76 -5.89 16.18 2.39
C ARG A 76 -5.61 15.94 3.87
N LEU A 77 -4.42 16.36 4.30
CA LEU A 77 -4.05 16.37 5.72
C LEU A 77 -5.06 17.19 6.53
N GLY A 78 -5.45 16.66 7.71
CA GLY A 78 -6.42 17.28 8.60
C GLY A 78 -7.89 16.93 8.30
N VAL A 79 -8.17 16.23 7.19
CA VAL A 79 -9.48 15.60 6.96
C VAL A 79 -9.47 14.24 7.66
N SER A 80 -10.60 13.82 8.25
CA SER A 80 -10.69 12.48 8.85
C SER A 80 -10.44 11.39 7.81
N PHE A 81 -9.84 10.28 8.25
CA PHE A 81 -9.70 9.09 7.42
C PHE A 81 -11.10 8.53 7.08
N PRO A 82 -11.38 8.12 5.83
CA PRO A 82 -12.65 7.49 5.48
C PRO A 82 -12.92 6.25 6.35
N GLN A 83 -14.17 6.05 6.78
CA GLN A 83 -14.52 4.81 7.50
C GLN A 83 -14.61 3.60 6.56
N GLN A 84 -14.89 3.84 5.28
CA GLN A 84 -14.94 2.82 4.25
C GLN A 84 -13.54 2.25 3.98
N THR A 85 -13.48 0.95 3.77
CA THR A 85 -12.33 0.25 3.20
C THR A 85 -12.84 -0.44 1.94
N ASP A 86 -12.11 -0.33 0.84
CA ASP A 86 -12.46 -0.99 -0.42
C ASP A 86 -11.60 -2.25 -0.62
N LEU A 87 -10.32 -2.14 -0.28
CA LEU A 87 -9.34 -3.22 -0.39
C LEU A 87 -8.50 -3.27 0.89
N THR A 88 -8.03 -4.46 1.23
CA THR A 88 -7.00 -4.66 2.24
C THR A 88 -5.79 -5.31 1.59
N ALA A 89 -4.64 -4.64 1.65
CA ALA A 89 -3.35 -5.22 1.30
C ALA A 89 -2.70 -5.75 2.57
N THR A 90 -2.43 -7.04 2.65
CA THR A 90 -1.87 -7.69 3.83
C THR A 90 -0.49 -8.22 3.52
N LEU A 91 0.49 -7.79 4.30
CA LEU A 91 1.80 -8.43 4.34
C LEU A 91 1.76 -9.57 5.36
N ASP A 92 2.04 -10.79 4.90
CA ASP A 92 2.44 -11.91 5.74
C ASP A 92 3.95 -11.81 5.98
N VAL A 93 4.31 -11.44 7.21
CA VAL A 93 5.70 -11.20 7.64
C VAL A 93 6.48 -12.51 7.70
N ARG A 94 5.83 -13.62 8.08
CA ARG A 94 6.48 -14.94 8.19
C ARG A 94 6.93 -15.45 6.83
N HIS A 95 6.06 -15.33 5.84
CA HIS A 95 6.30 -15.84 4.50
C HIS A 95 6.89 -14.78 3.56
N GLY A 96 6.90 -13.50 3.96
CA GLY A 96 7.32 -12.40 3.10
C GLY A 96 6.42 -12.31 1.85
N THR A 97 5.11 -12.45 2.02
CA THR A 97 4.18 -12.44 0.89
C THR A 97 3.13 -11.36 1.06
N TRP A 98 2.72 -10.78 -0.06
CA TRP A 98 1.64 -9.83 -0.12
C TRP A 98 0.39 -10.49 -0.65
N GLN A 99 -0.73 -10.16 -0.03
CA GLN A 99 -2.07 -10.56 -0.45
C GLN A 99 -2.95 -9.32 -0.56
N ILE A 100 -3.93 -9.36 -1.47
CA ILE A 100 -4.97 -8.35 -1.53
C ILE A 100 -6.32 -9.05 -1.43
N SER A 101 -7.21 -8.46 -0.65
CA SER A 101 -8.61 -8.88 -0.57
C SER A 101 -9.53 -7.67 -0.64
N PRO A 102 -10.77 -7.82 -1.14
CA PRO A 102 -11.83 -6.87 -0.84
C PRO A 102 -11.97 -6.68 0.68
N ALA A 103 -12.41 -5.50 1.10
CA ALA A 103 -12.88 -5.32 2.46
C ALA A 103 -14.19 -6.09 2.68
N GLU A 104 -14.36 -6.68 3.87
CA GLU A 104 -15.62 -7.28 4.32
C GLU A 104 -16.66 -6.23 4.72
#